data_AF-A0A7X7S843-F1
#
_entry.id   AF-A0A7X7S843-F1
#
_cell.length_a   1.000
_cell.length_b   1.000
_cell.length_c   1.000
_cell.angle_alpha   90.00
_cell.angle_beta   90.00
_cell.angle_gamma   90.00
#
_symmetry.space_group_name_H-M   'P 1'
#
loop_
_entity.id
_entity.type
_entity.pdbx_description
1 polymer ?
#
loop_
_entity_poly.entity_id
_entity_poly.type
_entity_poly.pdbx_seq_one_letter_code
_entity_poly.pdbx_strand_id
1 'polypeptide(L)'
;LIGMVGIWIVGIVLQAAGLYVPNPEIELFSLYPAWGLPDFAGFGSLVGQAFSSTAFANFNIPDFLIIMFSFLFVDIFDTLGTLIGVADKAGMLDEEGRLPQIKGALMADAVGTVVGAVTGTSTVTTYVESASGVAEGGRTGLTALTTGVLFLLAIILAPIFISIPSFATSAALIYVGFLMLSSIVKVDFSDISEALPAYVALFAMPFFYSISHGIMFGIIFYVLINLITGNTKKISPLMYVLALAFILKFALLG
;
A
#
# COMPACT_ATOMS: atom_id res chain seq x y z
N LEU A 1 8.62 -12.47 -11.25
CA LEU A 1 10.00 -12.54 -10.69
C LEU A 1 11.04 -12.99 -11.71
N ILE A 2 10.90 -14.15 -12.36
CA ILE A 2 11.86 -14.68 -13.35
C ILE A 2 12.14 -13.69 -14.49
N GLY A 3 11.11 -13.00 -14.98
CA GLY A 3 11.26 -11.96 -16.00
C GLY A 3 12.14 -10.79 -15.58
N MET A 4 12.06 -10.35 -14.31
CA MET A 4 12.89 -9.26 -13.78
C MET A 4 14.37 -9.67 -13.75
N VAL A 5 14.65 -10.87 -13.25
CA VAL A 5 16.02 -11.43 -13.20
C VAL A 5 16.57 -11.63 -14.62
N GLY A 6 15.75 -12.15 -15.54
CA GLY A 6 16.13 -12.32 -16.95
C GLY A 6 16.48 -10.99 -17.62
N ILE A 7 15.64 -9.96 -17.44
CA ILE A 7 15.89 -8.61 -17.97
C ILE A 7 17.17 -8.01 -17.36
N TRP A 8 17.39 -8.19 -16.06
CA TRP A 8 18.60 -7.72 -15.39
C TRP A 8 19.87 -8.40 -15.91
N ILE A 9 19.86 -9.72 -16.11
CA ILE A 9 20.99 -10.47 -16.70
C ILE A 9 21.27 -10.00 -18.12
N VAL A 10 20.24 -9.82 -18.95
CA VAL A 10 20.40 -9.26 -20.30
C VAL A 10 21.03 -7.87 -20.25
N GLY A 11 20.57 -7.02 -19.32
CA GLY A 11 21.16 -5.71 -19.08
C GLY A 11 22.65 -5.78 -18.73
N ILE A 12 23.05 -6.67 -17.82
CA ILE A 12 24.46 -6.89 -17.46
C ILE A 12 25.28 -7.28 -18.69
N VAL A 13 24.77 -8.18 -19.53
CA VAL A 13 25.45 -8.59 -20.78
C VAL A 13 25.58 -7.41 -21.75
N LEU A 14 24.54 -6.57 -21.87
CA LEU A 14 24.59 -5.37 -22.71
C LEU A 14 25.58 -4.32 -22.17
N GLN A 15 25.72 -4.20 -20.84
CA GLN A 15 26.73 -3.34 -20.22
C GLN A 15 28.15 -3.88 -20.45
N ALA A 16 28.35 -5.20 -20.34
CA ALA A 16 29.61 -5.85 -20.67
C ALA A 16 29.99 -5.69 -22.15
N ALA A 17 29.01 -5.71 -23.06
CA ALA A 17 29.18 -5.51 -24.49
C ALA A 17 29.37 -4.03 -24.90
N GLY A 18 29.28 -3.09 -23.97
CA GLY A 18 29.39 -1.64 -24.24
C GLY A 18 28.17 -1.01 -24.92
N LEU A 19 27.07 -1.75 -25.06
CA LEU A 19 25.80 -1.25 -25.61
C LEU A 19 24.98 -0.50 -24.56
N TYR A 20 25.14 -0.84 -23.29
CA TYR A 20 24.61 -0.09 -22.15
C TYR A 20 25.75 0.67 -21.47
N VAL A 21 25.74 2.00 -21.61
CA VAL A 21 26.71 2.88 -20.96
C VAL A 21 26.02 3.53 -19.75
N PRO A 22 26.46 3.25 -18.52
CA PRO A 22 25.91 3.90 -17.34
C PRO A 22 26.06 5.42 -17.46
N ASN A 23 24.95 6.13 -17.37
CA ASN A 23 24.90 7.58 -17.35
C ASN A 23 23.91 8.03 -16.26
N PRO A 24 24.41 8.51 -15.11
CA PRO A 24 23.57 8.98 -14.01
C PRO A 24 22.65 10.14 -14.37
N GLU A 25 22.98 10.94 -15.38
CA GLU A 25 22.17 12.11 -15.80
C GLU A 25 20.83 11.71 -16.45
N ILE A 26 20.73 10.48 -16.94
CA ILE A 26 19.53 9.90 -17.53
C ILE A 26 19.03 8.68 -16.74
N GLU A 27 19.38 8.61 -15.45
CA GLU A 27 19.01 7.53 -14.51
C GLU A 27 19.47 6.11 -14.95
N LEU A 28 20.48 6.03 -15.81
CA LEU A 28 21.09 4.76 -16.23
C LEU A 28 22.24 4.41 -15.29
N PHE A 29 21.91 3.73 -14.19
CA PHE A 29 22.90 3.28 -13.22
C PHE A 29 23.65 2.03 -13.69
N SER A 30 24.80 1.74 -13.09
CA SER A 30 25.51 0.48 -13.32
C SER A 30 24.66 -0.71 -12.85
N LEU A 31 24.59 -1.74 -13.68
CA LEU A 31 23.85 -2.97 -13.41
C LEU A 31 24.66 -4.00 -12.63
N TYR A 32 25.96 -3.75 -12.45
CA TYR A 32 26.81 -4.54 -11.58
C TYR A 32 26.53 -4.22 -10.10
N PRO A 33 26.33 -5.23 -9.24
CA PRO A 33 26.18 -5.03 -7.80
C PRO A 33 27.38 -4.27 -7.20
N ALA A 34 27.09 -3.15 -6.54
CA ALA A 34 28.09 -2.41 -5.79
C ALA A 34 28.22 -3.04 -4.39
N TRP A 35 29.17 -3.97 -4.25
CA TRP A 35 29.38 -4.68 -2.99
C TRP A 35 29.80 -3.73 -1.86
N GLY A 36 28.98 -3.66 -0.82
CA GLY A 36 29.19 -2.85 0.38
C GLY A 36 28.23 -3.27 1.48
N LEU A 37 28.57 -2.97 2.74
CA LEU A 37 27.62 -3.14 3.82
C LEU A 37 26.53 -2.07 3.72
N PRO A 38 25.26 -2.41 4.00
CA PRO A 38 24.19 -1.42 4.13
C PRO A 38 24.57 -0.34 5.14
N ASP A 39 24.21 0.91 4.85
CA ASP A 39 24.41 2.01 5.78
C ASP A 39 23.37 1.94 6.91
N PHE A 40 23.76 1.34 8.02
CA PHE A 40 22.93 1.26 9.23
C PHE A 40 22.89 2.59 10.01
N ALA A 41 23.76 3.57 9.71
CA ALA A 41 23.72 4.85 10.41
C ALA A 41 22.48 5.67 10.01
N GLY A 42 22.06 5.58 8.74
CA GLY A 42 20.80 6.17 8.26
C GLY A 42 19.54 5.56 8.89
N PHE A 43 19.60 4.33 9.39
CA PHE A 43 18.45 3.72 10.07
C PHE A 43 18.10 4.48 11.37
N GLY A 44 19.11 4.85 12.15
CA GLY A 44 18.91 5.62 13.38
C GLY A 44 18.32 7.01 13.15
N SER A 45 18.56 7.61 11.97
CA SER A 45 17.97 8.90 11.62
C SER A 45 16.55 8.80 11.07
N LEU A 46 16.09 7.61 10.66
CA LEU A 46 14.71 7.34 10.21
C LEU A 46 13.75 7.12 11.38
N VAL A 47 14.22 6.46 12.43
CA VAL A 47 13.42 6.20 13.63
C VAL A 47 13.06 7.53 14.31
N GLY A 48 11.75 7.79 14.43
CA GLY A 48 11.23 9.00 15.04
C GLY A 48 11.25 10.24 14.17
N GLN A 49 11.53 10.15 12.86
CA GLN A 49 11.42 11.30 11.93
C GLN A 49 10.04 11.94 11.95
N ALA A 50 8.99 11.14 12.14
CA ALA A 50 7.61 11.62 12.29
C ALA A 50 7.45 12.62 13.45
N PHE A 51 8.33 12.58 14.45
CA PHE A 51 8.34 13.47 15.60
C PHE A 51 9.42 14.57 15.52
N SER A 52 10.10 14.70 14.38
CA SER A 52 11.14 15.71 14.21
C SER A 52 10.57 17.14 14.20
N SER A 53 11.39 18.11 14.58
CA SER A 53 11.02 19.54 14.52
C SER A 53 10.62 19.98 13.10
N THR A 54 11.21 19.37 12.06
CA THR A 54 10.87 19.60 10.66
C THR A 54 9.48 19.07 10.30
N ALA A 55 9.09 17.90 10.82
CA ALA A 55 7.74 17.37 10.64
C ALA A 55 6.68 18.28 11.28
N PHE A 56 7.00 18.86 12.45
CA PHE A 56 6.10 19.79 13.13
C PHE A 56 6.12 21.23 12.59
N ALA A 57 7.15 21.63 11.84
CA ALA A 57 7.30 22.99 11.32
C ALA A 57 6.17 23.41 10.35
N ASN A 58 5.61 22.47 9.59
CA ASN A 58 4.50 22.68 8.65
C ASN A 58 3.21 21.97 9.08
N PHE A 59 3.06 21.68 10.38
CA PHE A 59 1.97 20.85 10.89
C PHE A 59 0.65 21.61 10.96
N ASN A 60 -0.20 21.42 9.95
CA ASN A 60 -1.58 21.88 9.96
C ASN A 60 -2.46 20.87 10.71
N ILE A 61 -2.89 21.22 11.92
CA ILE A 61 -3.71 20.36 12.80
C ILE A 61 -5.02 19.92 12.11
N PRO A 62 -5.83 20.83 11.51
CA PRO A 62 -6.98 20.46 10.71
C PRO A 62 -6.68 19.43 9.61
N ASP A 63 -5.68 19.68 8.76
CA ASP A 63 -5.34 18.77 7.67
C ASP A 63 -4.88 17.41 8.19
N PHE A 64 -4.05 17.42 9.23
CA PHE A 64 -3.57 16.21 9.89
C PHE A 64 -4.73 15.37 10.42
N LEU A 65 -5.66 15.95 11.19
CA LEU A 65 -6.79 15.21 11.75
C LEU A 65 -7.65 14.61 10.64
N ILE A 66 -7.91 15.39 9.59
CA ILE A 66 -8.72 14.95 8.46
C ILE A 66 -8.04 13.77 7.75
N ILE A 67 -6.75 13.88 7.43
CA ILE A 67 -5.98 12.80 6.78
C ILE A 67 -5.89 11.58 7.69
N MET A 68 -5.56 11.76 8.97
CA MET A 68 -5.45 10.69 9.96
C MET A 68 -6.76 9.89 10.05
N PHE A 69 -7.91 10.55 10.19
CA PHE A 69 -9.19 9.85 10.21
C PHE A 69 -9.49 9.18 8.86
N SER A 70 -9.20 9.83 7.72
CA SER A 70 -9.36 9.19 6.39
C SER A 70 -8.61 7.87 6.31
N PHE A 71 -7.32 7.90 6.64
CA PHE A 71 -6.44 6.75 6.56
C PHE A 71 -6.86 5.69 7.56
N LEU A 72 -7.25 6.05 8.79
CA LEU A 72 -7.75 5.09 9.78
C LEU A 72 -8.88 4.21 9.21
N PHE A 73 -9.87 4.81 8.54
CA PHE A 73 -10.99 4.04 8.01
C PHE A 73 -10.61 3.23 6.77
N VAL A 74 -9.80 3.81 5.88
CA VAL A 74 -9.30 3.09 4.72
C VAL A 74 -8.46 1.89 5.15
N ASP A 75 -7.56 2.07 6.12
CA ASP A 75 -6.69 1.04 6.68
C ASP A 75 -7.52 -0.09 7.33
N ILE A 76 -8.51 0.25 8.16
CA ILE A 76 -9.42 -0.75 8.75
C ILE A 76 -10.11 -1.57 7.67
N PHE A 77 -10.64 -0.94 6.61
CA PHE A 77 -11.34 -1.67 5.55
C PHE A 77 -10.39 -2.46 4.64
N ASP A 78 -9.19 -1.95 4.38
CA ASP A 78 -8.16 -2.66 3.62
C ASP A 78 -7.70 -3.90 4.36
N THR A 79 -7.35 -3.77 5.66
CA THR A 79 -7.01 -4.89 6.51
C THR A 79 -8.15 -5.88 6.59
N LEU A 80 -9.39 -5.45 6.85
CA LEU A 80 -10.54 -6.37 6.89
C LEU A 80 -10.75 -7.10 5.55
N GLY A 81 -10.72 -6.38 4.44
CA GLY A 81 -10.97 -6.94 3.11
C GLY A 81 -9.91 -7.95 2.68
N THR A 82 -8.63 -7.61 2.90
CA THR A 82 -7.50 -8.49 2.58
C THR A 82 -7.41 -9.67 3.55
N LEU A 83 -7.59 -9.45 4.85
CA LEU A 83 -7.60 -10.49 5.87
C LEU A 83 -8.71 -11.52 5.62
N ILE A 84 -9.95 -11.09 5.37
CA ILE A 84 -11.06 -11.99 5.04
C ILE A 84 -10.78 -12.72 3.73
N GLY A 85 -10.28 -12.01 2.71
CA GLY A 85 -9.96 -12.61 1.41
C GLY A 85 -8.88 -13.69 1.49
N VAL A 86 -7.84 -13.48 2.29
CA VAL A 86 -6.75 -14.45 2.49
C VAL A 86 -7.22 -15.59 3.41
N ALA A 87 -8.00 -15.29 4.45
CA ALA A 87 -8.53 -16.30 5.37
C ALA A 87 -9.53 -17.26 4.70
N ASP A 88 -10.34 -16.75 3.77
CA ASP A 88 -11.21 -17.58 2.92
C ASP A 88 -10.39 -18.60 2.13
N LYS A 89 -9.31 -18.14 1.46
CA LYS A 89 -8.38 -19.02 0.75
C LYS A 89 -7.65 -20.01 1.66
N ALA A 90 -7.49 -19.67 2.94
CA ALA A 90 -6.89 -20.55 3.95
C ALA A 90 -7.88 -21.55 4.55
N GLY A 91 -9.19 -21.42 4.28
CA GLY A 91 -10.24 -22.20 4.93
C GLY A 91 -10.34 -21.91 6.44
N MET A 92 -10.08 -20.67 6.85
CA MET A 92 -10.06 -20.22 8.25
C MET A 92 -11.33 -19.47 8.68
N LEU A 93 -12.27 -19.26 7.77
CA LEU A 93 -13.57 -18.66 8.08
C LEU A 93 -14.49 -19.71 8.73
N ASP A 94 -15.37 -19.25 9.62
CA ASP A 94 -16.44 -20.08 10.18
C ASP A 94 -17.59 -20.30 9.18
N GLU A 95 -18.59 -21.10 9.57
CA GLU A 95 -19.75 -21.43 8.73
C GLU A 95 -20.59 -20.19 8.34
N GLU A 96 -20.44 -19.09 9.08
CA GLU A 96 -21.11 -17.81 8.83
C GLU A 96 -20.23 -16.85 7.98
N GLY A 97 -19.06 -17.31 7.52
CA GLY A 97 -18.11 -16.53 6.74
C GLY A 97 -17.33 -15.50 7.55
N ARG A 98 -17.33 -15.61 8.89
CA ARG A 98 -16.64 -14.69 9.79
C ARG A 98 -15.27 -15.24 10.17
N LEU A 99 -14.33 -14.34 10.42
CA LEU A 99 -13.03 -14.73 10.92
C LEU A 99 -13.05 -14.87 12.46
N PRO A 100 -12.82 -16.07 13.01
CA PRO A 100 -12.67 -16.23 14.45
C PRO A 100 -11.47 -15.42 14.95
N GLN A 101 -11.61 -14.79 16.12
CA GLN A 101 -10.55 -14.01 16.76
C GLN A 101 -10.03 -12.80 15.95
N ILE A 102 -10.88 -12.20 15.11
CA ILE A 102 -10.53 -11.01 14.30
C ILE A 102 -9.88 -9.86 15.09
N LYS A 103 -10.24 -9.70 16.38
CA LYS A 103 -9.64 -8.69 17.27
C LYS A 103 -8.12 -8.84 17.40
N GLY A 104 -7.62 -10.07 17.49
CA GLY A 104 -6.18 -10.33 17.59
C GLY A 104 -5.46 -9.97 16.29
N ALA A 105 -6.08 -10.26 15.15
CA ALA A 105 -5.52 -9.92 13.85
C ALA A 105 -5.46 -8.40 13.62
N LEU A 106 -6.55 -7.69 13.93
CA LEU A 106 -6.60 -6.22 13.87
C LEU A 106 -5.62 -5.57 14.85
N MET A 107 -5.39 -6.17 16.02
CA MET A 107 -4.38 -5.68 16.97
C MET A 107 -2.96 -5.86 16.41
N ALA A 108 -2.66 -7.00 15.79
CA ALA A 108 -1.36 -7.24 15.17
C ALA A 108 -1.06 -6.23 14.05
N ASP A 109 -2.07 -5.95 13.22
CA ASP A 109 -2.02 -4.93 12.16
C ASP A 109 -1.77 -3.53 12.73
N ALA A 110 -2.57 -3.10 13.71
CA ALA A 110 -2.40 -1.80 14.37
C ALA A 110 -1.02 -1.63 15.01
N VAL A 111 -0.52 -2.66 15.71
CA VAL A 111 0.83 -2.65 16.29
C VAL A 111 1.88 -2.57 15.18
N GLY A 112 1.73 -3.36 14.11
CA GLY A 112 2.62 -3.33 12.95
C GLY A 112 2.69 -1.94 12.31
N THR A 113 1.54 -1.31 12.09
CA THR A 113 1.43 0.03 11.50
C THR A 113 2.03 1.11 12.40
N VAL A 114 1.78 1.07 13.71
CA VAL A 114 2.39 2.04 14.64
C VAL A 114 3.89 1.88 14.71
N VAL A 115 4.39 0.64 14.85
CA VAL A 115 5.84 0.37 14.87
C VAL A 115 6.47 0.78 13.54
N GLY A 116 5.83 0.46 12.42
CA GLY A 116 6.25 0.84 11.08
C GLY A 116 6.41 2.36 10.94
N ALA A 117 5.36 3.11 11.27
CA ALA A 117 5.37 4.57 11.22
C ALA A 117 6.47 5.19 12.11
N VAL A 118 6.68 4.65 13.32
CA VAL A 118 7.76 5.10 14.22
C VAL A 118 9.15 4.81 13.64
N THR A 119 9.32 3.69 12.95
CA THR A 119 10.57 3.33 12.26
C THR A 119 10.79 4.05 10.92
N GLY A 120 9.86 4.91 10.50
CA GLY A 120 9.97 5.70 9.26
C GLY A 120 9.50 4.95 8.00
N THR A 121 8.74 3.86 8.13
CA THR A 121 8.09 3.18 7.00
C THR A 121 6.61 3.59 6.88
N SER A 122 5.98 3.24 5.75
CA SER A 122 4.54 3.41 5.52
C SER A 122 3.70 2.46 6.40
N THR A 123 2.38 2.60 6.34
CA THR A 123 1.45 1.69 7.05
C THR A 123 1.69 0.24 6.61
N VAL A 124 1.63 -0.67 7.58
CA VAL A 124 1.81 -2.11 7.34
C VAL A 124 0.41 -2.69 7.18
N THR A 125 0.19 -3.48 6.13
CA THR A 125 -1.12 -4.10 5.87
C THR A 125 -0.93 -5.56 5.45
N THR A 126 -2.00 -6.34 5.51
CA THR A 126 -2.03 -7.71 4.99
C THR A 126 -2.07 -7.72 3.47
N TYR A 127 -1.04 -8.27 2.83
CA TYR A 127 -0.95 -8.35 1.38
C TYR A 127 -1.88 -9.41 0.79
N VAL A 128 -2.62 -9.07 -0.27
CA VAL A 128 -3.47 -10.02 -1.02
C VAL A 128 -2.64 -11.13 -1.66
N GLU A 129 -1.38 -10.84 -1.99
CA GLU A 129 -0.39 -11.77 -2.51
C GLU A 129 -0.09 -12.90 -1.53
N SER A 130 -0.35 -12.71 -0.23
CA SER A 130 -0.23 -13.75 0.80
C SER A 130 -1.14 -14.94 0.52
N ALA A 131 -2.20 -14.76 -0.27
CA ALA A 131 -3.04 -15.87 -0.75
C ALA A 131 -2.23 -16.92 -1.52
N SER A 132 -1.16 -16.53 -2.22
CA SER A 132 -0.25 -17.49 -2.87
C SER A 132 0.53 -18.33 -1.86
N GLY A 133 1.02 -17.71 -0.79
CA GLY A 133 1.68 -18.43 0.31
C GLY A 133 0.74 -19.37 1.05
N VAL A 134 -0.53 -18.99 1.19
CA VAL A 134 -1.59 -19.84 1.73
C VAL A 134 -1.89 -21.02 0.79
N ALA A 135 -1.94 -20.78 -0.52
CA ALA A 135 -2.17 -21.83 -1.52
C ALA A 135 -1.05 -22.88 -1.51
N GLU A 136 0.19 -22.47 -1.24
CA GLU A 136 1.35 -23.35 -1.05
C GLU A 136 1.40 -24.01 0.35
N GLY A 137 0.37 -23.82 1.19
CA GLY A 137 0.21 -24.49 2.48
C GLY A 137 0.58 -23.67 3.71
N GLY A 138 0.88 -22.38 3.56
CA GLY A 138 1.16 -21.48 4.69
C GLY A 138 -0.09 -21.20 5.53
N ARG A 139 -0.17 -21.79 6.72
CA ARG A 139 -1.36 -21.70 7.60
C ARG A 139 -1.09 -21.26 9.03
N THR A 140 0.15 -20.88 9.35
CA THR A 140 0.55 -20.53 10.72
C THR A 140 1.36 -19.24 10.73
N GLY A 141 1.39 -18.54 11.87
CA GLY A 141 2.24 -17.35 12.04
C GLY A 141 3.74 -17.62 11.87
N LEU A 142 4.17 -18.89 11.90
CA LEU A 142 5.56 -19.26 11.63
C LEU A 142 5.97 -18.92 10.18
N THR A 143 5.05 -18.99 9.21
CA THR A 143 5.37 -18.58 7.84
C THR A 143 5.62 -17.08 7.76
N ALA A 144 4.79 -16.27 8.43
CA ALA A 144 4.99 -14.83 8.50
C ALA A 144 6.32 -14.47 9.21
N LEU A 145 6.63 -15.12 10.34
CA LEU A 145 7.91 -14.95 11.05
C LEU A 145 9.11 -15.35 10.19
N THR A 146 9.03 -16.49 9.52
CA THR A 146 10.12 -16.98 8.66
C THR A 146 10.34 -16.01 7.50
N THR A 147 9.27 -15.57 6.84
CA THR A 147 9.33 -14.56 5.77
C THR A 147 9.96 -13.26 6.28
N GLY A 148 9.56 -12.77 7.46
CA GLY A 148 10.15 -11.58 8.08
C GLY A 148 11.66 -11.72 8.35
N VAL A 149 12.09 -12.87 8.91
CA VAL A 149 13.52 -13.15 9.14
C VAL A 149 14.29 -13.23 7.82
N LEU A 150 13.71 -13.85 6.78
CA LEU A 150 14.32 -13.90 5.45
C LEU A 150 14.44 -12.50 4.83
N PHE A 151 13.47 -11.62 5.02
CA PHE A 151 13.57 -10.21 4.61
C PHE A 151 14.65 -9.44 5.38
N LEU A 152 14.83 -9.71 6.67
CA LEU A 152 15.95 -9.14 7.44
C LEU A 152 17.31 -9.64 6.93
N LEU A 153 17.43 -10.93 6.61
CA LEU A 153 18.64 -11.48 6.01
C LEU A 153 18.89 -10.96 4.59
N ALA A 154 17.81 -10.65 3.85
CA ALA A 154 17.88 -10.09 2.50
C ALA A 154 18.52 -8.69 2.48
N ILE A 155 18.61 -7.99 3.61
CA ILE A 155 19.35 -6.72 3.73
C ILE A 155 20.83 -6.90 3.36
N ILE A 156 21.44 -8.06 3.62
CA ILE A 156 22.83 -8.38 3.21
C ILE A 156 22.95 -8.45 1.68
N LEU A 157 21.85 -8.82 1.01
CA LEU A 157 21.73 -8.88 -0.44
C LEU A 157 21.27 -7.54 -1.05
N ALA A 158 21.13 -6.46 -0.26
CA ALA A 158 20.75 -5.14 -0.76
C ALA A 158 21.60 -4.64 -1.94
N PRO A 159 22.93 -4.82 -1.97
CA PRO A 159 23.77 -4.50 -3.14
C PRO A 159 23.29 -5.11 -4.46
N ILE A 160 22.69 -6.30 -4.39
CA ILE A 160 22.15 -7.00 -5.55
C ILE A 160 20.83 -6.37 -5.97
N PHE A 161 19.91 -6.16 -5.03
CA PHE A 161 18.58 -5.62 -5.33
C PHE A 161 18.63 -4.17 -5.86
N ILE A 162 19.54 -3.34 -5.36
CA ILE A 162 19.70 -1.95 -5.82
C ILE A 162 20.32 -1.89 -7.23
N SER A 163 21.05 -2.93 -7.66
CA SER A 163 21.61 -3.01 -9.03
C SER A 163 20.58 -3.41 -10.09
N ILE A 164 19.38 -3.81 -9.68
CA ILE A 164 18.28 -4.10 -10.61
C ILE A 164 17.76 -2.77 -11.17
N PRO A 165 17.75 -2.57 -12.49
CA PRO A 165 17.41 -1.30 -13.08
C PRO A 165 15.91 -0.99 -13.00
N SER A 166 15.59 0.30 -13.05
CA SER A 166 14.21 0.80 -13.01
C SER A 166 13.33 0.19 -14.11
N PHE A 167 13.82 0.01 -15.33
CA PHE A 167 13.03 -0.61 -16.40
C PHE A 167 12.61 -2.06 -16.10
N ALA A 168 13.43 -2.82 -15.35
CA ALA A 168 13.11 -4.18 -14.94
C ALA A 168 12.12 -4.20 -13.77
N THR A 169 12.25 -3.28 -12.82
CA THR A 169 11.33 -3.15 -11.69
C THR A 169 9.98 -2.57 -12.12
N SER A 170 9.94 -1.60 -13.05
CA SER A 170 8.72 -1.02 -13.60
C SER A 170 7.81 -2.07 -14.22
N ALA A 171 8.33 -3.03 -14.99
CA ALA A 171 7.53 -4.11 -15.56
C ALA A 171 6.86 -4.98 -14.48
N ALA A 172 7.58 -5.26 -13.38
CA ALA A 172 7.01 -5.97 -12.25
C ALA A 172 5.97 -5.13 -11.49
N LEU A 173 6.24 -3.83 -11.29
CA LEU A 173 5.32 -2.91 -10.64
C LEU A 173 4.02 -2.71 -11.43
N ILE A 174 4.09 -2.69 -12.77
CA ILE A 174 2.89 -2.65 -13.63
C ILE A 174 2.04 -3.91 -13.40
N TYR A 175 2.67 -5.09 -13.34
CA TYR A 175 1.95 -6.33 -13.08
C TYR A 175 1.36 -6.39 -11.67
N VAL A 176 2.10 -5.95 -10.65
CA VAL A 176 1.59 -5.84 -9.28
C VAL A 176 0.43 -4.84 -9.23
N GLY A 177 0.55 -3.69 -9.88
CA GLY A 177 -0.53 -2.71 -10.00
C GLY A 177 -1.77 -3.30 -10.69
N PHE A 178 -1.60 -4.14 -11.72
CA PHE A 178 -2.69 -4.89 -12.35
C PHE A 178 -3.36 -5.87 -11.37
N LEU A 179 -2.58 -6.60 -10.57
CA LEU A 179 -3.12 -7.48 -9.53
C LEU A 179 -3.90 -6.70 -8.47
N MET A 180 -3.40 -5.54 -8.03
CA MET A 180 -4.11 -4.68 -7.07
C MET A 180 -5.39 -4.09 -7.69
N LEU A 181 -5.37 -3.74 -8.98
CA LEU A 181 -6.54 -3.26 -9.71
C LEU A 181 -7.63 -4.33 -9.84
N SER A 182 -7.29 -5.62 -9.78
CA SER A 182 -8.30 -6.70 -9.84
C SER A 182 -9.37 -6.61 -8.74
N SER A 183 -9.06 -5.96 -7.62
CA SER A 183 -10.04 -5.67 -6.56
C SER A 183 -11.19 -4.79 -7.05
N ILE A 184 -10.99 -3.96 -8.08
CA ILE A 184 -12.05 -3.15 -8.67
C ILE A 184 -13.16 -4.01 -9.28
N VAL A 185 -12.84 -5.23 -9.71
CA VAL A 185 -13.81 -6.16 -10.30
C VAL A 185 -14.83 -6.64 -9.25
N LYS A 186 -14.52 -6.52 -7.96
CA LYS A 186 -15.44 -6.82 -6.87
C LYS A 186 -16.48 -5.72 -6.64
N VAL A 187 -16.31 -4.54 -7.23
CA VAL A 187 -17.30 -3.46 -7.15
C VAL A 187 -18.48 -3.81 -8.05
N ASP A 188 -19.70 -3.67 -7.52
CA ASP A 188 -20.90 -3.86 -8.31
C ASP A 188 -21.10 -2.67 -9.27
N PHE A 189 -20.67 -2.85 -10.52
CA PHE A 189 -20.84 -1.84 -11.57
C PHE A 189 -22.29 -1.63 -12.02
N SER A 190 -23.24 -2.46 -11.59
CA SER A 190 -24.66 -2.24 -11.83
C SER A 190 -25.26 -1.20 -10.88
N ASP A 191 -24.67 -1.01 -9.69
CA ASP A 191 -25.08 0.01 -8.73
C ASP A 191 -24.23 1.28 -8.90
N ILE A 192 -24.82 2.31 -9.50
CA ILE A 192 -24.17 3.61 -9.68
C ILE A 192 -23.70 4.24 -8.36
N SER A 193 -24.35 3.90 -7.24
CA SER A 193 -24.02 4.42 -5.91
C SER A 193 -22.75 3.82 -5.31
N GLU A 194 -22.22 2.75 -5.91
CA GLU A 194 -20.94 2.13 -5.53
C GLU A 194 -19.89 2.29 -6.65
N ALA A 195 -20.32 2.15 -7.91
CA ALA A 195 -19.44 2.21 -9.08
C ALA A 195 -18.84 3.60 -9.32
N LEU A 196 -19.66 4.66 -9.28
CA LEU A 196 -19.22 6.02 -9.58
C LEU A 196 -18.21 6.54 -8.54
N PRO A 197 -18.42 6.37 -7.23
CA PRO A 197 -17.41 6.73 -6.21
C PRO A 197 -16.08 5.98 -6.38
N ALA A 198 -16.14 4.67 -6.65
CA ALA A 198 -14.93 3.87 -6.87
C ALA A 198 -14.16 4.33 -8.12
N TYR A 199 -14.88 4.66 -9.19
CA TYR A 199 -14.31 5.24 -10.40
C TYR A 199 -13.63 6.60 -10.13
N VAL A 200 -14.31 7.50 -9.41
CA VAL A 200 -13.75 8.81 -9.07
C VAL A 200 -12.49 8.66 -8.22
N ALA A 201 -12.49 7.76 -7.23
CA ALA A 201 -11.32 7.49 -6.42
C ALA A 201 -10.13 7.02 -7.28
N LEU A 202 -10.37 6.04 -8.16
CA LEU A 202 -9.35 5.49 -9.05
C LEU A 202 -8.70 6.56 -9.93
N PHE A 203 -9.49 7.45 -10.51
CA PHE A 203 -8.99 8.50 -11.41
C PHE A 203 -8.35 9.68 -10.67
N ALA A 204 -8.88 10.03 -9.49
CA ALA A 204 -8.38 11.16 -8.71
C ALA A 204 -6.97 10.91 -8.17
N MET A 205 -6.63 9.67 -7.76
CA MET A 205 -5.29 9.35 -7.24
C MET A 205 -4.14 9.74 -8.19
N PRO A 206 -4.09 9.26 -9.46
CA PRO A 206 -3.05 9.66 -10.40
C PRO A 206 -3.19 11.13 -10.83
N PHE A 207 -4.41 11.65 -10.93
CA PHE A 207 -4.64 13.04 -11.37
C PHE A 207 -4.07 14.07 -10.38
N PHE A 208 -4.22 13.81 -9.08
CA PHE A 208 -3.69 14.68 -8.01
C PHE A 208 -2.29 14.29 -7.53
N TYR A 209 -1.66 13.27 -8.13
CA TYR A 209 -0.41 12.69 -7.65
C TYR A 209 -0.42 12.38 -6.14
N SER A 210 -1.60 12.03 -5.61
CA SER A 210 -1.83 11.90 -4.18
C SER A 210 -2.94 10.90 -3.90
N ILE A 211 -2.57 9.79 -3.25
CA ILE A 211 -3.51 8.76 -2.79
C ILE A 211 -4.52 9.38 -1.82
N SER A 212 -4.06 10.25 -0.93
CA SER A 212 -4.90 10.95 0.05
C SER A 212 -6.01 11.76 -0.61
N HIS A 213 -5.69 12.54 -1.66
CA HIS A 213 -6.71 13.29 -2.39
C HIS A 213 -7.69 12.37 -3.12
N GLY A 214 -7.21 11.29 -3.73
CA GLY A 214 -8.08 10.31 -4.39
C GLY A 214 -9.08 9.64 -3.43
N ILE A 215 -8.63 9.26 -2.24
CA ILE A 215 -9.47 8.74 -1.16
C ILE A 215 -10.53 9.77 -0.75
N MET A 216 -10.13 11.02 -0.52
CA MET A 216 -11.05 12.10 -0.14
C MET A 216 -12.17 12.26 -1.17
N PHE A 217 -11.83 12.35 -2.46
CA PHE A 217 -12.83 12.47 -3.53
C PHE A 217 -13.73 11.24 -3.61
N GLY A 218 -13.18 10.04 -3.49
CA GLY A 218 -13.95 8.79 -3.43
C GLY A 218 -15.02 8.80 -2.33
N ILE A 219 -14.64 9.17 -1.11
CA ILE A 219 -15.56 9.21 0.04
C ILE A 219 -16.62 10.30 -0.12
N ILE A 220 -16.25 11.50 -0.60
CA ILE A 220 -17.21 12.57 -0.87
C ILE A 220 -18.26 12.09 -1.88
N PHE A 221 -17.83 11.52 -3.01
CA PHE A 221 -18.74 11.03 -4.04
C PHE A 221 -19.58 9.86 -3.54
N TYR A 222 -19.04 8.97 -2.71
CA TYR A 222 -19.79 7.86 -2.11
C TYR A 222 -20.98 8.36 -1.30
N VAL A 223 -20.75 9.32 -0.41
CA VAL A 223 -21.81 9.89 0.42
C VAL A 223 -22.81 10.68 -0.41
N LEU A 224 -22.32 11.51 -1.34
CA LEU A 224 -23.16 12.40 -2.15
C LEU A 224 -24.10 11.61 -3.08
N ILE A 225 -23.59 10.58 -3.78
CA ILE A 225 -24.40 9.76 -4.69
C ILE A 225 -25.41 8.90 -3.92
N ASN A 226 -25.01 8.28 -2.81
CA ASN A 226 -25.94 7.49 -1.99
C ASN A 226 -27.03 8.36 -1.33
N LEU A 227 -26.72 9.61 -0.98
CA LEU A 227 -27.72 10.59 -0.53
C LEU A 227 -28.76 10.91 -1.61
N ILE A 228 -28.30 11.23 -2.83
CA ILE A 228 -29.17 11.58 -3.96
C ILE A 228 -30.02 10.38 -4.39
N THR A 229 -29.45 9.18 -4.37
CA THR A 229 -30.13 7.94 -4.79
C THR A 229 -31.08 7.39 -3.70
N GLY A 230 -31.07 7.99 -2.49
CA GLY A 230 -31.92 7.57 -1.38
C GLY A 230 -31.40 6.35 -0.58
N ASN A 231 -30.20 5.87 -0.89
CA ASN A 231 -29.54 4.71 -0.27
C ASN A 231 -28.88 5.05 1.08
N THR A 232 -29.54 5.88 1.91
CA THR A 232 -28.95 6.45 3.13
C THR A 232 -28.61 5.41 4.21
N LYS A 233 -29.24 4.24 4.15
CA LYS A 233 -28.98 3.10 5.06
C LYS A 233 -27.68 2.35 4.76
N LYS A 234 -27.12 2.47 3.54
CA LYS A 234 -25.83 1.86 3.18
C LYS A 234 -24.64 2.64 3.75
N ILE A 235 -24.85 3.92 4.07
CA ILE A 235 -23.79 4.81 4.51
C ILE A 235 -23.68 4.72 6.04
N SER A 236 -22.51 4.35 6.55
CA SER A 236 -22.26 4.41 7.99
C SER A 236 -22.29 5.87 8.45
N PRO A 237 -22.77 6.18 9.68
CA PRO A 237 -22.76 7.54 10.23
C PRO A 237 -21.41 8.24 10.11
N LEU A 238 -20.35 7.44 10.13
CA LEU A 238 -18.98 7.89 10.07
C LEU A 238 -18.57 8.39 8.68
N MET A 239 -19.02 7.73 7.61
CA MET A 239 -18.73 8.18 6.24
C MET A 239 -19.31 9.58 5.99
N TYR A 240 -20.47 9.90 6.58
CA TYR A 240 -21.02 11.26 6.54
C TYR A 240 -20.12 12.29 7.23
N VAL A 241 -19.55 11.95 8.39
CA VAL A 241 -18.63 12.82 9.12
C VAL A 241 -17.37 13.07 8.29
N LEU A 242 -16.80 12.02 7.68
CA LEU A 242 -15.63 12.13 6.81
C LEU A 242 -15.90 12.97 5.57
N ALA A 243 -17.02 12.71 4.87
CA ALA A 243 -17.39 13.49 3.68
C ALA A 243 -17.58 14.97 4.02
N LEU A 244 -18.26 15.28 5.13
CA LEU A 244 -18.41 16.66 5.60
C LEU A 244 -17.05 17.29 5.91
N ALA A 245 -16.17 16.58 6.62
CA ALA A 245 -14.83 17.07 6.95
C ALA A 245 -14.00 17.35 5.70
N PHE A 246 -14.06 16.49 4.68
CA PHE A 246 -13.34 16.70 3.42
C PHE A 246 -13.89 17.87 2.61
N ILE A 247 -15.22 18.02 2.56
CA ILE A 247 -15.86 19.17 1.92
C ILE A 247 -15.41 20.46 2.63
N LEU A 248 -15.40 20.48 3.96
CA LEU A 248 -14.94 21.62 4.74
C LEU A 248 -13.45 21.92 4.50
N LYS A 249 -12.60 20.90 4.37
CA LYS A 249 -11.19 21.09 3.98
C LYS A 249 -11.08 21.79 2.62
N PHE A 250 -11.79 21.32 1.60
CA PHE A 250 -11.76 21.97 0.29
C PHE A 250 -12.35 23.39 0.30
N ALA A 251 -13.37 23.65 1.12
CA ALA A 251 -14.02 24.95 1.18
C ALA A 251 -13.23 26.00 2.00
N LEU A 252 -12.47 25.58 3.01
CA LEU A 252 -11.78 26.46 3.97
C LEU A 252 -10.26 26.54 3.78
N LEU A 253 -9.65 25.48 3.24
CA LEU A 253 -8.20 25.32 3.10
C LEU A 253 -7.76 25.09 1.64
N GLY A 254 -8.72 25.13 0.70
CA GLY A 254 -8.49 25.06 -0.74
C GLY A 254 -8.03 26.38 -1.35
#